data_AF-A0A3M0LAU0-F1
#
_entry.id   AF-A0A3M0LAU0-F1
#
_cell.length_a   1.000
_cell.length_b   1.000
_cell.length_c   1.000
_cell.angle_alpha   90.00
_cell.angle_beta   90.00
_cell.angle_gamma   90.00
#
_symmetry.space_group_name_H-M   'P 1'
#
loop_
_entity.id
_entity.type
_entity.pdbx_description
1 polymer ?
#
loop_
_entity_poly.entity_id
_entity_poly.type
_entity_poly.pdbx_seq_one_letter_code
_entity_poly.pdbx_strand_id
1 'polypeptide(L)'
;MLTAMNVARGCRMVQPQEGVIFATASPPGRGKPASLRFVPAERSQGEEQPEDVDGSSLPARRCHLALNGKSFQVVCEHFPELLPRILLRATVFARMLPEQKTQLVCRLQELK
;
A
#
# COMPACT_ATOMS: atom_id res chain seq x y z
N MET A 1 -9.99 -4.54 -5.52
CA MET A 1 -9.44 -4.37 -4.16
C MET A 1 -10.49 -4.66 -3.11
N LEU A 2 -11.71 -4.11 -3.21
CA LEU A 2 -12.77 -4.33 -2.23
C LEU A 2 -13.04 -5.81 -1.89
N THR A 3 -13.14 -6.70 -2.89
CA THR A 3 -13.30 -8.15 -2.63
C THR A 3 -12.15 -8.74 -1.80
N ALA A 4 -10.90 -8.39 -2.13
CA ALA A 4 -9.74 -8.88 -1.37
C ALA A 4 -9.73 -8.34 0.07
N MET A 5 -10.19 -7.11 0.27
CA MET A 5 -10.37 -6.53 1.61
C MET A 5 -11.47 -7.23 2.40
N ASN A 6 -12.60 -7.55 1.77
CA ASN A 6 -13.69 -8.29 2.42
C ASN A 6 -13.21 -9.69 2.84
N VAL A 7 -12.44 -10.37 1.99
CA VAL A 7 -11.81 -11.65 2.34
C VAL A 7 -10.80 -11.48 3.48
N ALA A 8 -9.95 -10.45 3.43
CA ALA A 8 -8.98 -10.19 4.49
C ALA A 8 -9.64 -9.95 5.86
N ARG A 9 -10.77 -9.24 5.89
CA ARG A 9 -11.58 -9.06 7.10
C ARG A 9 -12.27 -10.34 7.55
N GLY A 10 -12.87 -11.09 6.62
CA GLY A 10 -13.51 -12.38 6.92
C GLY A 10 -12.53 -13.42 7.48
N CYS A 11 -11.28 -13.42 6.99
CA CYS A 11 -10.20 -14.28 7.46
C CYS A 11 -9.42 -13.72 8.67
N ARG A 12 -9.85 -12.58 9.24
CA ARG A 12 -9.19 -11.90 10.38
C ARG A 12 -7.73 -11.52 10.13
N MET A 13 -7.32 -11.36 8.87
CA MET A 13 -6.02 -10.76 8.52
C MET A 13 -6.02 -9.25 8.82
N VAL A 14 -7.20 -8.64 8.80
CA VAL A 14 -7.47 -7.24 9.18
C VAL A 14 -8.68 -7.25 10.12
N GLN A 15 -8.52 -6.78 11.35
CA GLN A 15 -9.61 -6.70 12.30
C GLN A 15 -10.54 -5.51 11.99
N PRO A 16 -11.82 -5.55 12.40
CA PRO A 16 -12.77 -4.45 12.15
C PRO A 16 -12.35 -3.11 12.76
N GLN A 17 -11.58 -3.14 13.85
CA GLN A 17 -11.05 -1.98 14.56
C GLN A 17 -9.71 -1.46 14.00
N GLU A 18 -9.09 -2.20 13.08
CA GLU A 18 -7.83 -1.82 12.46
C GLU A 18 -8.08 -1.02 11.19
N GLY A 19 -7.43 0.15 11.10
CA GLY A 19 -7.52 1.02 9.93
C GLY A 19 -6.84 0.40 8.72
N VAL A 20 -7.40 0.66 7.53
CA VAL A 20 -6.81 0.24 6.26
C VAL A 20 -6.52 1.46 5.42
N ILE A 21 -5.32 1.48 4.83
CA ILE A 21 -4.87 2.55 3.96
C ILE A 21 -4.48 1.96 2.61
N PHE A 22 -5.08 2.49 1.55
CA PHE A 22 -4.73 2.15 0.18
C PHE A 22 -3.53 2.96 -0.27
N ALA A 23 -2.41 2.29 -0.52
CA ALA A 23 -1.26 2.90 -1.15
C ALA A 23 -1.43 2.85 -2.67
N THR A 24 -1.71 4.02 -3.24
CA THR A 24 -1.98 4.23 -4.67
C THR A 24 -0.84 5.02 -5.27
N ALA A 25 -0.09 4.37 -6.16
CA ALA A 25 0.97 5.00 -6.93
C ALA A 25 0.57 5.17 -8.40
N SER A 26 1.00 6.28 -9.00
CA SER A 26 0.83 6.61 -10.41
C SER A 26 2.19 6.83 -11.08
N PRO A 27 2.41 6.31 -12.30
CA PRO A 27 3.66 6.49 -13.02
C PRO A 27 3.87 7.98 -13.40
N PRO A 28 5.11 8.39 -13.70
CA PRO A 28 5.38 9.74 -14.18
C PRO A 28 4.68 9.97 -15.53
N GLY A 29 3.98 11.10 -15.65
CA GLY A 29 3.27 11.51 -16.86
C GLY A 29 3.99 12.63 -17.60
N ARG A 30 3.37 13.19 -18.66
CA ARG A 30 3.90 14.38 -19.36
C ARG A 30 4.06 15.55 -18.37
N GLY A 31 5.28 15.74 -17.88
CA GLY A 31 5.66 16.85 -17.00
C GLY A 31 5.33 16.67 -15.51
N LYS A 32 4.92 15.48 -15.06
CA LYS A 32 4.67 15.21 -13.63
C LYS A 32 5.51 14.03 -13.14
N PRO A 33 6.18 14.13 -11.97
CA PRO A 33 6.90 13.01 -11.40
C PRO A 33 5.94 11.89 -10.99
N ALA A 34 6.50 10.70 -10.73
CA ALA A 34 5.73 9.63 -10.11
C ALA A 34 5.13 10.13 -8.80
N SER A 35 3.92 9.67 -8.46
CA SER A 35 3.28 10.06 -7.20
C SER A 35 2.83 8.83 -6.44
N LEU A 36 2.96 8.88 -5.11
CA LEU A 36 2.49 7.87 -4.18
C LEU A 36 1.56 8.55 -3.19
N ARG A 37 0.32 8.06 -3.09
CA ARG A 37 -0.71 8.59 -2.20
C ARG A 37 -1.26 7.50 -1.30
N PHE A 38 -1.54 7.87 -0.07
CA PHE A 38 -2.13 7.01 0.94
C PHE A 38 -3.57 7.46 1.19
N VAL A 39 -4.53 6.60 0.89
CA VAL A 39 -5.97 6.92 1.00
C VAL A 39 -6.63 5.97 1.98
N PRO A 40 -7.21 6.46 3.09
CA PRO A 40 -7.96 5.62 4.02
C PRO A 40 -9.13 4.89 3.32
N ALA A 41 -9.33 3.62 3.65
CA ALA A 41 -10.40 2.80 3.07
C ALA A 41 -11.78 3.14 3.67
N GLU A 42 -11.81 3.64 4.90
CA GLU A 42 -13.02 4.07 5.61
C GLU A 42 -12.82 5.52 6.02
N ARG A 43 -13.80 6.38 5.70
CA ARG A 43 -13.87 7.73 6.25
C ARG A 43 -14.41 7.63 7.68
N SER A 44 -13.56 7.28 8.63
CA SER A 44 -13.88 7.47 10.03
C SER A 44 -13.99 8.99 10.26
N GLN A 45 -15.19 9.48 10.60
CA GLN A 45 -15.35 10.84 11.11
C GLN A 45 -14.45 10.96 12.36
N GLY A 46 -13.44 11.83 12.32
CA GLY A 46 -12.74 12.27 13.53
C GLY A 46 -11.22 12.19 13.56
N GLU A 47 -10.52 11.80 12.50
CA GLU A 47 -9.07 12.08 12.39
C GLU A 47 -8.83 13.00 11.19
N GLU A 48 -9.04 14.30 11.46
CA GLU A 48 -8.40 15.36 10.72
C GLU A 48 -6.89 15.17 10.87
N GLN A 49 -6.25 14.64 9.85
CA GLN A 49 -4.93 15.12 9.49
C GLN A 49 -4.76 14.98 7.98
N PRO A 50 -4.83 16.10 7.22
CA PRO A 50 -4.07 16.22 6.01
C PRO A 50 -2.62 16.31 6.47
N GLU A 51 -1.97 15.17 6.67
CA GLU A 51 -0.52 15.16 6.70
C GLU A 51 -0.05 15.42 5.26
N ASP A 52 0.00 16.71 4.90
CA ASP A 52 1.04 17.27 4.04
C ASP A 52 2.38 16.99 4.73
N VAL A 53 2.79 15.73 4.71
CA VAL A 53 4.07 15.29 5.27
C VAL A 53 4.86 14.75 4.10
N ASP A 54 5.87 15.54 3.76
CA ASP A 54 7.13 15.15 3.16
C ASP A 54 7.29 13.63 3.01
N GLY A 55 7.62 13.17 1.79
CA GLY A 55 7.48 11.80 1.29
C GLY A 55 8.26 10.68 2.02
N SER A 56 8.44 10.75 3.34
CA SER A 56 9.19 9.86 4.20
C SER A 56 8.38 9.27 5.38
N SER A 57 7.20 9.82 5.72
CA SER A 57 6.37 9.34 6.84
C SER A 57 5.27 8.38 6.38
N LEU A 58 5.34 7.12 6.82
CA LEU A 58 4.27 6.16 6.60
C LEU A 58 3.29 6.20 7.79
N PRO A 59 2.00 5.89 7.59
CA PRO A 59 0.95 6.01 8.62
C PRO A 59 1.23 5.20 9.90
N ALA A 60 0.56 5.44 11.03
CA ALA A 60 0.85 4.74 12.29
C ALA A 60 0.90 3.20 12.18
N ARG A 61 1.72 2.53 13.02
CA ARG A 61 1.93 1.05 13.03
C ARG A 61 0.66 0.21 13.24
N ARG A 62 -0.47 0.84 13.59
CA ARG A 62 -1.77 0.19 13.83
C ARG A 62 -2.67 0.14 12.58
N CYS A 63 -2.13 0.48 11.40
CA CYS A 63 -2.88 0.48 10.15
C CYS A 63 -2.26 -0.48 9.13
N HIS A 64 -3.13 -1.24 8.47
CA HIS A 64 -2.77 -2.15 7.37
C HIS A 64 -2.65 -1.38 6.06
N LEU A 65 -1.64 -1.73 5.27
CA LEU A 65 -1.55 -1.25 3.89
C LEU A 65 -2.17 -2.25 2.91
N ALA A 66 -2.85 -1.72 1.91
CA ALA A 66 -3.36 -2.48 0.79
C ALA A 66 -2.92 -1.85 -0.54
N LEU A 67 -2.36 -2.67 -1.43
CA LEU A 67 -1.87 -2.24 -2.74
C LEU A 67 -2.43 -3.10 -3.87
N ASN A 68 -2.54 -2.49 -5.04
CA ASN A 68 -2.81 -3.20 -6.28
C ASN A 68 -1.53 -3.37 -7.12
N GLY A 69 -1.56 -4.29 -8.08
CA GLY A 69 -0.42 -4.56 -8.97
C GLY A 69 0.12 -3.36 -9.72
N LYS A 70 -0.75 -2.45 -10.21
CA LYS A 70 -0.28 -1.22 -10.90
C LYS A 70 0.51 -0.32 -9.96
N SER A 71 0.00 -0.09 -8.76
CA SER A 71 0.68 0.72 -7.75
C SER A 71 1.95 0.06 -7.23
N PHE A 72 1.94 -1.26 -7.04
CA PHE A 72 3.14 -2.01 -6.66
C PHE A 72 4.27 -1.86 -7.68
N GLN A 73 3.94 -1.98 -8.97
CA GLN A 73 4.93 -1.78 -10.03
C GLN A 73 5.55 -0.38 -9.98
N VAL A 74 4.72 0.66 -9.88
CA VAL A 74 5.22 2.05 -9.78
C VAL A 74 6.07 2.24 -8.52
N VAL A 75 5.70 1.63 -7.38
CA VAL A 75 6.51 1.68 -6.15
C VAL A 75 7.88 1.02 -6.36
N CYS A 76 7.92 -0.15 -7.01
CA CYS A 76 9.17 -0.84 -7.33
C CYS A 76 10.08 -0.02 -8.25
N GLU A 77 9.50 0.70 -9.21
CA GLU A 77 10.25 1.46 -10.23
C GLU A 77 10.68 2.85 -9.77
N HIS A 78 9.83 3.53 -8.99
CA HIS A 78 9.99 4.95 -8.69
C HIS A 78 10.14 5.30 -7.21
N PHE A 79 9.84 4.36 -6.30
CA PHE A 79 9.93 4.57 -4.85
C PHE A 79 10.65 3.41 -4.15
N PRO A 80 11.84 2.99 -4.61
CA PRO A 80 12.56 1.83 -4.07
C PRO A 80 12.92 1.99 -2.59
N GLU A 81 13.14 3.21 -2.11
CA GLU A 81 13.42 3.51 -0.71
C GLU A 81 12.21 3.27 0.22
N LEU A 82 11.00 3.41 -0.29
CA LEU A 82 9.76 3.15 0.46
C LEU A 82 9.32 1.70 0.35
N LEU A 83 9.79 0.96 -0.65
CA LEU A 83 9.38 -0.42 -0.93
C LEU A 83 9.55 -1.35 0.27
N PRO A 84 10.70 -1.45 0.97
CA PRO A 84 10.85 -2.31 2.14
C PRO A 84 9.80 -2.06 3.22
N ARG A 85 9.54 -0.78 3.50
CA ARG A 85 8.59 -0.38 4.53
C ARG A 85 7.15 -0.64 4.13
N ILE A 86 6.82 -0.48 2.84
CA ILE A 86 5.51 -0.84 2.29
C ILE A 86 5.32 -2.35 2.37
N LEU A 87 6.32 -3.14 1.99
CA LEU A 87 6.28 -4.60 1.99
C LEU A 87 6.05 -5.18 3.39
N LEU A 88 6.76 -4.66 4.40
CA LEU A 88 6.62 -5.12 5.79
C LEU A 88 5.27 -4.77 6.43
N ARG A 89 4.57 -3.76 5.89
CA ARG A 89 3.32 -3.24 6.45
C ARG A 89 2.07 -3.58 5.66
N ALA A 90 2.24 -3.98 4.40
CA ALA A 90 1.13 -4.34 3.54
C ALA A 90 0.64 -5.74 3.89
N THR A 91 -0.66 -5.82 4.14
CA THR A 91 -1.35 -7.08 4.45
C THR A 91 -2.09 -7.61 3.24
N VAL A 92 -2.50 -6.71 2.32
CA VAL A 92 -3.28 -7.09 1.14
C VAL A 92 -2.60 -6.61 -0.14
N PHE A 93 -2.22 -7.57 -0.98
CA PHE A 93 -1.75 -7.34 -2.34
C PHE A 93 -2.78 -7.94 -3.31
N ALA A 94 -3.44 -7.10 -4.10
CA ALA A 94 -4.56 -7.52 -4.95
C ALA A 94 -4.33 -7.17 -6.44
N ARG A 95 -5.04 -7.87 -7.33
CA ARG A 95 -4.95 -7.63 -8.79
C ARG A 95 -3.50 -7.66 -9.31
N MET A 96 -2.72 -8.61 -8.80
CA MET A 96 -1.33 -8.83 -9.20
C MET A 96 -1.27 -9.76 -10.42
N LEU A 97 -0.43 -9.41 -11.38
CA LEU A 97 0.00 -10.32 -12.44
C LEU A 97 0.89 -11.43 -11.85
N PRO A 98 1.00 -12.61 -12.50
CA PRO A 98 1.88 -13.69 -12.05
C PRO A 98 3.32 -13.23 -11.79
N GLU A 99 3.88 -12.42 -12.68
CA GLU A 99 5.25 -11.89 -12.60
C GLU A 99 5.40 -10.96 -11.39
N GLN A 100 4.38 -10.14 -11.12
CA GLN A 100 4.35 -9.24 -9.96
C GLN A 100 4.31 -10.03 -8.65
N LYS A 101 3.64 -11.20 -8.61
CA LYS A 101 3.64 -12.07 -7.42
C LYS A 101 5.03 -12.67 -7.19
N THR A 102 5.70 -13.14 -8.24
CA THR A 102 7.08 -13.64 -8.14
C THR A 102 8.00 -12.55 -7.61
N GLN A 103 7.92 -11.34 -8.19
CA GLN A 103 8.71 -10.19 -7.74
C GLN A 103 8.43 -9.84 -6.28
N LEU A 104 7.16 -9.81 -5.87
CA LEU A 104 6.76 -9.57 -4.48
C LEU A 104 7.43 -10.56 -3.51
N VAL A 105 7.40 -11.86 -3.85
CA VAL A 105 8.03 -12.90 -3.02
C VAL A 105 9.54 -12.73 -2.96
N CYS A 106 10.21 -12.50 -4.10
CA CYS A 106 11.65 -12.26 -4.15
C CYS A 106 12.04 -11.06 -3.28
N ARG A 107 11.33 -9.93 -3.42
CA ARG A 107 11.58 -8.71 -2.64
C ARG A 107 11.36 -8.92 -1.15
N LEU A 108 10.33 -9.67 -0.74
CA LEU A 108 10.10 -10.00 0.67
C LEU A 108 11.20 -10.90 1.24
N GLN A 109 11.76 -11.80 0.43
CA GLN A 109 12.87 -12.67 0.84
C GLN A 109 14.18 -11.90 1.02
N GLU A 110 14.41 -10.83 0.25
CA GLU A 110 15.57 -9.93 0.37
C GLU A 110 15.58 -9.11 1.67
N LEU A 111 14.45 -9.02 2.39
CA LEU A 111 14.31 -8.24 3.63
C LEU A 111 14.59 -9.06 4.91
N LYS A 112 14.97 -10.33 4.79
CA LYS A 112 15.39 -11.19 5.90
C LYS A 112 16.85 -10.95 6.25
#